data_AF-A0A2I1H7Y5-F1
#
_entry.id   AF-A0A2I1H7Y5-F1
#
_cell.length_a   1.000
_cell.length_b   1.000
_cell.length_c   1.000
_cell.angle_alpha   90.00
_cell.angle_beta   90.00
_cell.angle_gamma   90.00
#
_symmetry.space_group_name_H-M   'P 1'
#
loop_
_entity.id
_entity.type
_entity.pdbx_description
1 polymer ?
#
loop_
_entity_poly.entity_id
_entity_poly.type
_entity_poly.pdbx_seq_one_letter_code
_entity_poly.pdbx_strand_id
1 'polypeptide(L)'
;MSIKLKPLCVCKANEQFPLTNPLTEKPDDKIIDWQSGGVIVINGSSAPFDVFFVREPEHIDDYKFLMMNQCGSKKMPVSKVEEEDEKNLKNFFYDDNNDYMPITIIFTSQPYIKKKQESGELSGVLVVSKEDFKKHFGSVFSSRASFAFTGDTNSNFWEKNRLENVLDGICYSSIGSVIKKWPYYSDDDYYNKNPGAKKIRKNGSFLI
;
A
#
# COMPACT_ATOMS: atom_id res chain seq x y z
N MET A 1 -11.90 -17.73 14.61
CA MET A 1 -10.45 -17.97 14.60
C MET A 1 -9.78 -16.80 15.29
N SER A 2 -8.95 -17.08 16.29
CA SER A 2 -8.25 -16.07 17.08
C SER A 2 -6.75 -16.11 16.77
N ILE A 3 -6.08 -14.97 16.90
CA ILE A 3 -4.65 -14.81 16.57
C ILE A 3 -3.91 -14.38 17.84
N LYS A 4 -2.74 -14.97 18.10
CA LYS A 4 -1.86 -14.54 19.19
C LYS A 4 -1.29 -13.15 18.87
N LEU A 5 -1.68 -12.16 19.65
CA LEU A 5 -1.16 -10.79 19.53
C LEU A 5 0.18 -10.68 20.26
N LYS A 6 1.19 -10.16 19.56
CA LYS A 6 2.50 -9.81 20.11
C LYS A 6 2.75 -8.32 19.89
N PRO A 7 3.47 -7.64 20.79
CA PRO A 7 4.02 -6.31 20.49
C PRO A 7 4.80 -6.36 19.17
N LEU A 8 4.62 -5.35 18.34
CA LEU A 8 5.22 -5.28 17.02
C LEU A 8 6.28 -4.19 16.96
N CYS A 9 7.44 -4.51 16.42
CA CYS A 9 8.37 -3.52 15.89
C CYS A 9 8.26 -3.44 14.36
N VAL A 10 8.68 -2.31 13.79
CA VAL A 10 8.71 -2.10 12.34
C VAL A 10 10.16 -2.03 11.91
N CYS A 11 10.52 -2.86 10.94
CA CYS A 11 11.86 -2.92 10.35
C CYS A 11 11.76 -2.63 8.85
N LYS A 12 12.81 -2.04 8.24
CA LYS A 12 12.92 -1.86 6.79
C LYS A 12 14.00 -2.79 6.26
N ALA A 13 13.65 -3.69 5.35
CA ALA A 13 14.62 -4.63 4.78
C ALA A 13 15.48 -3.98 3.67
N ASN A 14 16.76 -4.37 3.60
CA ASN A 14 17.63 -4.06 2.46
C ASN A 14 17.26 -4.91 1.24
N GLU A 15 16.98 -6.18 1.46
CA GLU A 15 16.71 -7.19 0.44
C GLU A 15 15.20 -7.38 0.18
N GLN A 16 14.88 -8.11 -0.88
CA GLN A 16 13.51 -8.42 -1.26
C GLN A 16 13.11 -9.82 -0.76
N PHE A 17 12.06 -9.88 0.05
CA PHE A 17 11.39 -11.14 0.39
C PHE A 17 10.30 -11.45 -0.65
N PRO A 18 10.10 -12.72 -1.07
CA PRO A 18 10.77 -13.95 -0.61
C PRO A 18 12.07 -14.31 -1.38
N LEU A 19 12.55 -13.45 -2.28
CA LEU A 19 13.66 -13.76 -3.18
C LEU A 19 15.01 -13.94 -2.47
N THR A 20 15.23 -13.27 -1.35
CA THR A 20 16.50 -13.27 -0.62
C THR A 20 16.28 -13.60 0.85
N ASN A 21 17.13 -14.47 1.40
CA ASN A 21 17.22 -14.78 2.82
C ASN A 21 18.70 -15.06 3.17
N PRO A 22 19.28 -14.53 4.25
CA PRO A 22 18.68 -13.70 5.31
C PRO A 22 18.27 -12.28 4.85
N LEU A 23 17.31 -11.68 5.57
CA LEU A 23 16.96 -10.26 5.43
C LEU A 23 17.71 -9.43 6.49
N THR A 24 18.16 -8.24 6.11
CA THR A 24 18.87 -7.29 6.98
C THR A 24 18.17 -5.94 7.07
N GLU A 25 18.28 -5.27 8.21
CA GLU A 25 17.65 -3.97 8.46
C GLU A 25 18.48 -2.80 7.90
N LYS A 26 17.84 -1.91 7.12
CA LYS A 26 18.50 -0.75 6.48
C LYS A 26 19.38 0.12 7.39
N PRO A 27 19.03 0.37 8.68
CA PRO A 27 19.83 1.28 9.50
C PRO A 27 21.18 0.70 9.96
N ASP A 28 21.27 -0.61 10.18
CA ASP A 28 22.42 -1.22 10.86
C ASP A 28 22.81 -2.62 10.37
N ASP A 29 22.22 -3.07 9.26
CA ASP A 29 22.44 -4.36 8.60
C ASP A 29 22.24 -5.59 9.52
N LYS A 30 21.53 -5.42 10.64
CA LYS A 30 21.20 -6.54 11.52
C LYS A 30 20.18 -7.45 10.86
N ILE A 31 20.34 -8.75 11.10
CA ILE A 31 19.40 -9.76 10.63
C ILE A 31 18.02 -9.51 11.24
N ILE A 32 17.00 -9.51 10.39
CA ILE A 32 15.60 -9.37 10.79
C ILE A 32 15.03 -10.75 11.09
N ASP A 33 14.68 -11.01 12.36
CA ASP A 33 13.93 -12.21 12.77
C ASP A 33 12.43 -12.02 12.50
N TRP A 34 12.08 -12.07 11.21
CA TRP A 34 10.70 -11.91 10.75
C TRP A 34 9.81 -13.11 11.11
N GLN A 35 10.39 -14.29 11.36
CA GLN A 35 9.69 -15.53 11.68
C GLN A 35 9.15 -15.55 13.12
N SER A 36 9.71 -14.72 14.02
CA SER A 36 9.25 -14.56 15.41
C SER A 36 7.77 -14.15 15.56
N GLY A 37 7.19 -13.53 14.53
CA GLY A 37 5.87 -12.91 14.56
C GLY A 37 5.78 -11.59 15.35
N GLY A 38 6.93 -11.09 15.85
CA GLY A 38 7.05 -9.82 16.56
C GLY A 38 7.45 -8.63 15.67
N VAL A 39 7.64 -8.86 14.37
CA VAL A 39 8.17 -7.86 13.44
C VAL A 39 7.20 -7.63 12.29
N ILE A 40 6.97 -6.37 11.95
CA ILE A 40 6.42 -5.93 10.66
C ILE A 40 7.60 -5.52 9.79
N VAL A 41 7.74 -6.17 8.65
CA VAL A 41 8.82 -5.87 7.70
C VAL A 41 8.27 -5.04 6.56
N ILE A 42 8.81 -3.84 6.39
CA ILE A 42 8.69 -3.06 5.16
C ILE A 42 9.69 -3.66 4.18
N ASN A 43 9.18 -4.26 3.11
CA ASN A 43 9.96 -5.03 2.16
C ASN A 43 10.88 -4.12 1.32
N GLY A 44 11.90 -4.73 0.71
CA GLY A 44 12.80 -4.06 -0.21
C GLY A 44 12.05 -3.42 -1.39
N SER A 45 12.62 -2.35 -1.95
CA SER A 45 12.05 -1.70 -3.12
C SER A 45 11.92 -2.68 -4.28
N SER A 46 10.82 -2.60 -5.04
CA SER A 46 10.49 -3.51 -6.15
C SER A 46 10.14 -4.94 -5.75
N ALA A 47 9.96 -5.22 -4.47
CA ALA A 47 9.39 -6.48 -4.02
C ALA A 47 7.93 -6.69 -4.51
N PRO A 48 7.45 -7.94 -4.57
CA PRO A 48 6.08 -8.24 -4.99
C PRO A 48 5.01 -7.66 -4.05
N PHE A 49 5.35 -7.42 -2.78
CA PHE A 49 4.47 -6.75 -1.82
C PHE A 49 5.27 -5.84 -0.89
N ASP A 50 4.60 -4.82 -0.38
CA ASP A 50 5.24 -3.70 0.31
C ASP A 50 5.56 -4.01 1.77
N VAL A 51 4.68 -4.75 2.44
CA VAL A 51 4.81 -5.05 3.88
C VAL A 51 4.42 -6.50 4.14
N PHE A 52 5.11 -7.17 5.04
CA PHE A 52 4.69 -8.49 5.50
C PHE A 52 4.99 -8.75 6.98
N PHE A 53 4.27 -9.70 7.56
CA PHE A 53 4.48 -10.14 8.94
C PHE A 53 3.83 -11.50 9.20
N VAL A 54 4.32 -12.20 10.22
CA VAL A 54 3.83 -13.53 10.61
C VAL A 54 2.84 -13.44 11.77
N ARG A 55 1.79 -14.27 11.72
CA ARG A 55 0.80 -14.44 12.79
C ARG A 55 0.58 -15.89 13.14
N GLU A 56 0.54 -16.18 14.43
CA GLU A 56 0.27 -17.51 14.94
C GLU A 56 -1.22 -17.62 15.33
N PRO A 57 -1.97 -18.57 14.76
CA PRO A 57 -3.30 -18.88 15.25
C PRO A 57 -3.26 -19.36 16.71
N GLU A 58 -4.32 -19.08 17.48
CA GLU A 58 -4.34 -19.39 18.91
C GLU A 58 -4.51 -20.89 19.22
N HIS A 59 -5.18 -21.62 18.33
CA HIS A 59 -5.59 -23.02 18.53
C HIS A 59 -5.19 -23.95 17.38
N ILE A 60 -4.25 -23.53 16.54
CA ILE A 60 -3.76 -24.30 15.40
C ILE A 60 -2.25 -24.13 15.38
N ASP A 61 -1.53 -25.25 15.49
CA ASP A 61 -0.06 -25.27 15.50
C ASP A 61 0.52 -25.77 14.16
N ASP A 62 -0.32 -26.31 13.27
CA ASP A 62 0.09 -26.90 11.99
C ASP A 62 0.56 -25.87 10.96
N TYR A 63 0.16 -24.59 11.12
CA TYR A 63 0.60 -23.52 10.23
C TYR A 63 0.55 -22.15 10.90
N LYS A 64 1.39 -21.24 10.40
CA LYS A 64 1.36 -19.81 10.71
C LYS A 64 0.78 -19.05 9.53
N PHE A 65 0.23 -17.88 9.77
CA PHE A 65 -0.20 -16.97 8.72
C PHE A 65 0.97 -16.08 8.29
N LEU A 66 1.25 -16.02 7.01
CA LEU A 66 2.08 -14.98 6.43
C LEU A 66 1.17 -13.90 5.83
N MET A 67 1.09 -12.76 6.50
CA MET A 67 0.30 -11.62 6.04
C MET A 67 1.14 -10.81 5.07
N MET A 68 0.71 -10.68 3.81
CA MET A 68 1.38 -9.94 2.74
C MET A 68 0.51 -8.76 2.33
N ASN A 69 0.94 -7.55 2.66
CA ASN A 69 0.21 -6.33 2.42
C ASN A 69 0.77 -5.58 1.21
N GLN A 70 -0.11 -5.24 0.28
CA GLN A 70 0.17 -4.42 -0.90
C GLN A 70 -0.60 -3.10 -0.83
N CYS A 71 0.04 -2.02 -1.23
CA CYS A 71 -0.45 -0.66 -1.17
C CYS A 71 -0.42 -0.03 -2.57
N GLY A 72 -1.57 0.08 -3.24
CA GLY A 72 -1.65 0.53 -4.62
C GLY A 72 -2.60 1.72 -4.85
N SER A 73 -2.19 2.68 -5.69
CA SER A 73 -3.07 3.76 -6.19
C SER A 73 -3.71 3.45 -7.55
N LYS A 74 -3.27 2.37 -8.21
CA LYS A 74 -3.75 1.95 -9.54
C LYS A 74 -5.13 1.30 -9.45
N LYS A 75 -5.92 1.42 -10.52
CA LYS A 75 -7.19 0.68 -10.67
C LYS A 75 -6.92 -0.82 -10.53
N MET A 76 -7.72 -1.46 -9.68
CA MET A 76 -7.57 -2.86 -9.33
C MET A 76 -8.81 -3.64 -9.77
N PRO A 77 -8.98 -3.98 -11.07
CA PRO A 77 -10.02 -4.91 -11.50
C PRO A 77 -9.76 -6.32 -10.92
N VAL A 78 -10.77 -7.18 -10.89
CA VAL A 78 -10.67 -8.56 -10.37
C VAL A 78 -9.51 -9.32 -11.00
N SER A 79 -9.35 -9.25 -12.33
CA SER A 79 -8.23 -9.90 -13.03
C SER A 79 -6.85 -9.46 -12.54
N LYS A 80 -6.69 -8.20 -12.12
CA LYS A 80 -5.43 -7.74 -11.54
C LYS A 80 -5.21 -8.22 -10.12
N VAL A 81 -6.29 -8.38 -9.34
CA VAL A 81 -6.20 -8.99 -8.00
C VAL A 81 -5.70 -10.42 -8.12
N GLU A 82 -6.27 -11.18 -9.06
CA GLU A 82 -5.84 -12.55 -9.38
C GLU A 82 -4.39 -12.60 -9.83
N GLU A 83 -3.98 -11.73 -10.76
CA GLU A 83 -2.57 -11.63 -11.20
C GLU A 83 -1.61 -11.33 -10.05
N GLU A 84 -1.95 -10.40 -9.16
CA GLU A 84 -1.10 -10.04 -8.01
C GLU A 84 -1.05 -11.16 -6.97
N ASP A 85 -2.17 -11.82 -6.69
CA ASP A 85 -2.20 -12.98 -5.79
C ASP A 85 -1.39 -14.15 -6.35
N GLU A 86 -1.57 -14.51 -7.62
CA GLU A 86 -0.76 -15.54 -8.27
C GLU A 86 0.74 -15.24 -8.21
N LYS A 87 1.15 -13.98 -8.40
CA LYS A 87 2.57 -13.58 -8.28
C LYS A 87 3.05 -13.76 -6.85
N ASN A 88 2.27 -13.37 -5.86
CA ASN A 88 2.63 -13.50 -4.45
C ASN A 88 2.77 -14.98 -4.06
N LEU A 89 1.81 -15.82 -4.47
CA LEU A 89 1.83 -17.26 -4.21
C LEU A 89 2.98 -17.95 -4.94
N LYS A 90 3.19 -17.69 -6.24
CA LYS A 90 4.31 -18.29 -7.02
C LYS A 90 5.68 -17.97 -6.41
N ASN A 91 5.87 -16.75 -5.92
CA ASN A 91 7.13 -16.37 -5.28
C ASN A 91 7.32 -17.05 -3.91
N PHE A 92 6.23 -17.42 -3.24
CA PHE A 92 6.28 -18.00 -1.89
C PHE A 92 6.39 -19.54 -1.88
N PHE A 93 5.71 -20.23 -2.81
CA PHE A 93 5.69 -21.70 -2.90
C PHE A 93 6.89 -22.30 -3.66
N TYR A 94 8.04 -21.61 -3.71
CA TYR A 94 9.26 -22.22 -4.26
C TYR A 94 9.86 -23.31 -3.34
N ASP A 95 9.38 -23.44 -2.11
CA ASP A 95 9.84 -24.42 -1.13
C ASP A 95 8.63 -25.17 -0.54
N ASP A 96 8.53 -26.48 -0.83
CA ASP A 96 7.40 -27.37 -0.49
C ASP A 96 7.24 -27.61 1.03
N ASN A 97 8.11 -27.03 1.87
CA ASN A 97 8.17 -27.23 3.33
C ASN A 97 7.75 -26.00 4.16
N ASN A 98 7.03 -25.05 3.58
CA ASN A 98 6.61 -23.88 4.35
C ASN A 98 5.32 -24.14 5.15
N ASP A 99 5.45 -24.22 6.48
CA ASP A 99 4.35 -24.23 7.47
C ASP A 99 3.57 -22.89 7.51
N TYR A 100 3.48 -22.18 6.39
CA TYR A 100 2.91 -20.86 6.28
C TYR A 100 1.73 -20.86 5.31
N MET A 101 0.57 -20.40 5.80
CA MET A 101 -0.58 -20.07 4.98
C MET A 101 -0.50 -18.60 4.57
N PRO A 102 -0.21 -18.29 3.28
CA PRO A 102 -0.15 -16.92 2.81
C PRO A 102 -1.54 -16.27 2.81
N ILE A 103 -1.61 -15.03 3.26
CA ILE A 103 -2.78 -14.16 3.17
C ILE A 103 -2.36 -12.86 2.48
N THR A 104 -2.91 -12.60 1.30
CA THR A 104 -2.71 -11.36 0.55
C THR A 104 -3.75 -10.32 0.96
N ILE A 105 -3.31 -9.17 1.44
CA ILE A 105 -4.18 -8.01 1.69
C ILE A 105 -3.78 -6.88 0.74
N ILE A 106 -4.73 -6.41 -0.07
CA ILE A 106 -4.51 -5.34 -1.03
C ILE A 106 -5.29 -4.11 -0.60
N PHE A 107 -4.58 -3.04 -0.27
CA PHE A 107 -5.14 -1.71 -0.04
C PHE A 107 -5.14 -0.93 -1.34
N THR A 108 -6.31 -0.41 -1.71
CA THR A 108 -6.45 0.44 -2.90
C THR A 108 -7.22 1.72 -2.64
N SER A 109 -6.73 2.82 -3.21
CA SER A 109 -7.44 4.10 -3.19
C SER A 109 -8.60 4.17 -4.20
N GLN A 110 -8.71 3.18 -5.09
CA GLN A 110 -9.72 3.13 -6.14
C GLN A 110 -10.92 2.27 -5.70
N PRO A 111 -12.12 2.52 -6.24
CA PRO A 111 -13.27 1.66 -6.01
C PRO A 111 -12.98 0.23 -6.49
N TYR A 112 -13.39 -0.77 -5.70
CA TYR A 112 -13.31 -2.18 -6.05
C TYR A 112 -14.72 -2.79 -6.07
N ILE A 113 -15.20 -3.15 -7.26
CA ILE A 113 -16.51 -3.80 -7.41
C ILE A 113 -16.25 -5.29 -7.60
N LYS A 114 -16.44 -6.07 -6.54
CA LYS A 114 -16.40 -7.53 -6.62
C LYS A 114 -17.63 -8.02 -7.41
N LYS A 115 -17.43 -8.55 -8.62
CA LYS A 115 -18.53 -9.22 -9.33
C LYS A 115 -18.93 -10.47 -8.56
N LYS A 116 -20.20 -10.60 -8.20
CA LYS A 116 -20.77 -11.71 -7.41
C LYS A 116 -20.65 -13.10 -8.05
N GLN A 117 -20.21 -13.22 -9.31
CA GLN A 117 -20.35 -14.45 -10.10
C GLN A 117 -19.04 -15.18 -10.46
N GLU A 118 -17.88 -14.68 -10.04
CA GLU A 118 -16.59 -15.37 -10.24
C GLU A 118 -15.99 -15.84 -8.91
N SER A 119 -16.85 -16.15 -7.93
CA SER A 119 -16.42 -16.66 -6.64
C SER A 119 -16.08 -18.16 -6.71
N GLY A 120 -14.98 -18.49 -7.38
CA GLY A 120 -13.97 -19.22 -6.61
C GLY A 120 -13.47 -18.20 -5.60
N GLU A 121 -13.90 -18.27 -4.34
CA GLU A 121 -13.28 -17.43 -3.32
C GLU A 121 -11.78 -17.71 -3.37
N LEU A 122 -10.97 -16.75 -3.82
CA LEU A 122 -9.53 -16.79 -3.64
C LEU A 122 -9.29 -16.87 -2.14
N SER A 123 -9.13 -18.08 -1.64
CA SER A 123 -8.93 -18.35 -0.22
C SER A 123 -7.62 -17.70 0.18
N GLY A 124 -7.70 -16.63 0.98
CA GLY A 124 -6.52 -15.90 1.43
C GLY A 124 -6.35 -14.50 0.82
N VAL A 125 -7.23 -14.01 -0.06
CA VAL A 125 -7.14 -12.64 -0.60
C VAL A 125 -8.20 -11.70 -0.04
N LEU A 126 -7.76 -10.59 0.54
CA LEU A 126 -8.62 -9.50 1.01
C LEU A 126 -8.28 -8.20 0.29
N VAL A 127 -9.22 -7.68 -0.50
CA VAL A 127 -9.11 -6.34 -1.08
C VAL A 127 -9.87 -5.36 -0.20
N VAL A 128 -9.17 -4.34 0.28
CA VAL A 128 -9.75 -3.24 1.05
C VAL A 128 -9.68 -1.97 0.21
N SER A 129 -10.83 -1.55 -0.32
CA SER A 129 -10.95 -0.31 -1.08
C SER A 129 -11.09 0.90 -0.14
N LYS A 130 -10.84 2.11 -0.67
CA LYS A 130 -11.03 3.37 0.07
C LYS A 130 -12.41 3.46 0.73
N GLU A 131 -13.46 3.00 0.05
CA GLU A 131 -14.84 3.02 0.53
C GLU A 131 -15.01 2.13 1.77
N ASP A 132 -14.22 1.06 1.87
CA ASP A 132 -14.23 0.10 2.97
C ASP A 132 -13.30 0.48 4.13
N PHE A 133 -12.44 1.51 4.00
CA PHE A 133 -11.48 1.86 5.05
C PHE A 133 -12.15 2.13 6.40
N LYS A 134 -13.30 2.83 6.40
CA LYS A 134 -14.03 3.11 7.64
C LYS A 134 -14.54 1.83 8.31
N LYS A 135 -14.94 0.84 7.51
CA LYS A 135 -15.41 -0.47 7.99
C LYS A 135 -14.28 -1.26 8.65
N HIS A 136 -13.07 -1.23 8.08
CA HIS A 136 -11.94 -2.03 8.56
C HIS A 136 -11.10 -1.35 9.64
N PHE A 137 -10.97 -0.03 9.62
CA PHE A 137 -10.05 0.71 10.49
C PHE A 137 -10.74 1.63 11.50
N GLY A 138 -12.06 1.81 11.39
CA GLY A 138 -12.77 2.86 12.10
C GLY A 138 -12.52 4.25 11.51
N SER A 139 -13.23 5.26 12.02
CA SER A 139 -13.23 6.61 11.42
C SER A 139 -11.86 7.29 11.44
N VAL A 140 -11.18 7.30 12.58
CA VAL A 140 -9.92 8.02 12.78
C VAL A 140 -8.81 7.47 11.90
N PHE A 141 -8.62 6.15 11.88
CA PHE A 141 -7.59 5.51 11.06
C PHE A 141 -7.96 5.49 9.58
N SER A 142 -9.25 5.40 9.24
CA SER A 142 -9.71 5.51 7.84
C SER A 142 -9.34 6.85 7.21
N SER A 143 -9.53 7.97 7.94
CA SER A 143 -9.11 9.28 7.46
C SER A 143 -7.61 9.36 7.24
N ARG A 144 -6.80 8.82 8.18
CA ARG A 144 -5.34 8.79 8.06
C ARG A 144 -4.86 7.89 6.92
N ALA A 145 -5.46 6.71 6.76
CA ALA A 145 -5.17 5.80 5.67
C ALA A 145 -5.52 6.46 4.33
N SER A 146 -6.74 6.97 4.18
CA SER A 146 -7.17 7.71 2.99
C SER A 146 -6.20 8.84 2.66
N PHE A 147 -5.77 9.59 3.67
CA PHE A 147 -4.80 10.67 3.53
C PHE A 147 -3.44 10.15 3.07
N ALA A 148 -2.89 9.10 3.69
CA ALA A 148 -1.60 8.53 3.30
C ALA A 148 -1.62 7.98 1.85
N PHE A 149 -2.71 7.32 1.46
CA PHE A 149 -2.87 6.75 0.11
C PHE A 149 -3.15 7.80 -0.98
N THR A 150 -3.73 8.95 -0.61
CA THR A 150 -4.08 10.02 -1.57
C THR A 150 -3.25 11.29 -1.43
N GLY A 151 -2.36 11.38 -0.43
CA GLY A 151 -1.53 12.55 -0.18
C GLY A 151 -0.62 12.86 -1.36
N ASP A 152 -0.09 11.81 -1.97
CA ASP A 152 0.71 11.86 -3.20
C ASP A 152 -0.07 12.32 -4.43
N THR A 153 -1.40 12.22 -4.41
CA THR A 153 -2.27 12.57 -5.52
C THR A 153 -3.06 13.86 -5.28
N ASN A 154 -3.12 14.35 -4.04
CA ASN A 154 -3.87 15.53 -3.66
C ASN A 154 -2.97 16.77 -3.56
N SER A 155 -3.14 17.70 -4.50
CA SER A 155 -2.35 18.94 -4.57
C SER A 155 -2.50 19.87 -3.37
N ASN A 156 -3.53 19.68 -2.52
CA ASN A 156 -3.66 20.39 -1.24
C ASN A 156 -2.69 19.91 -0.16
N PHE A 157 -2.07 18.75 -0.37
CA PHE A 157 -1.21 18.10 0.62
C PHE A 157 0.18 17.77 0.07
N TRP A 158 0.49 18.21 -1.14
CA TRP A 158 1.83 18.06 -1.71
C TRP A 158 2.85 18.89 -0.92
N GLU A 159 3.96 18.25 -0.58
CA GLU A 159 5.14 18.94 -0.07
C GLU A 159 5.69 19.90 -1.14
N LYS A 160 6.37 20.96 -0.68
CA LYS A 160 6.96 21.98 -1.54
C LYS A 160 7.82 21.39 -2.66
N ASN A 161 8.67 20.41 -2.32
CA ASN A 161 9.56 19.74 -3.27
C ASN A 161 8.78 18.95 -4.35
N ARG A 162 7.58 18.42 -4.04
CA ARG A 162 6.74 17.75 -5.02
C ARG A 162 6.01 18.74 -5.92
N LEU A 163 5.56 19.87 -5.36
CA LEU A 163 5.04 20.99 -6.16
C LEU A 163 6.11 21.47 -7.16
N GLU A 164 7.37 21.56 -6.76
CA GLU A 164 8.50 21.90 -7.63
C GLU A 164 8.68 20.92 -8.81
N ASN A 165 8.61 19.62 -8.52
CA ASN A 165 8.91 18.57 -9.51
C ASN A 165 7.72 18.20 -10.41
N VAL A 166 6.48 18.34 -9.92
CA VAL A 166 5.27 17.99 -10.69
C VAL A 166 4.81 19.16 -11.56
N LEU A 167 5.05 20.40 -11.14
CA LEU A 167 4.57 21.60 -11.83
C LEU A 167 5.63 22.15 -12.76
N ASP A 168 5.90 21.40 -13.83
CA ASP A 168 6.76 21.84 -14.92
C ASP A 168 6.23 23.18 -15.49
N GLY A 169 6.89 24.29 -15.17
CA GLY A 169 6.48 25.66 -15.53
C GLY A 169 6.17 26.62 -14.38
N ILE A 170 6.12 26.16 -13.11
CA ILE A 170 5.99 27.05 -11.95
C ILE A 170 7.38 27.28 -11.35
N CYS A 171 7.97 28.45 -11.63
CA CYS A 171 9.24 28.88 -11.05
C CYS A 171 9.19 28.85 -9.51
N TYR A 172 10.32 28.56 -8.86
CA TYR A 172 10.48 28.50 -7.40
C TYR A 172 9.88 29.71 -6.66
N SER A 173 9.99 30.91 -7.25
CA SER A 173 9.41 32.15 -6.72
C SER A 173 7.89 32.13 -6.58
N SER A 174 7.21 31.26 -7.33
CA SER A 174 5.75 31.21 -7.43
C SER A 174 5.11 30.15 -6.51
N ILE A 175 5.89 29.25 -5.90
CA ILE A 175 5.35 28.12 -5.11
C ILE A 175 4.71 28.57 -3.81
N GLY A 176 5.29 29.60 -3.17
CA GLY A 176 4.64 30.26 -2.03
C GLY A 176 3.28 30.86 -2.41
N SER A 177 3.10 31.31 -3.66
CA SER A 177 1.80 31.81 -4.14
C SER A 177 0.79 30.67 -4.39
N VAL A 178 1.26 29.49 -4.78
CA VAL A 178 0.42 28.29 -4.99
C VAL A 178 -0.09 27.75 -3.65
N ILE A 179 0.77 27.68 -2.63
CA ILE A 179 0.39 27.25 -1.28
C ILE A 179 -0.63 28.21 -0.65
N LYS A 180 -0.48 29.52 -0.86
CA LYS A 180 -1.43 30.55 -0.36
C LYS A 180 -2.84 30.46 -0.96
N LYS A 181 -3.01 29.75 -2.08
CA LYS A 181 -4.31 29.59 -2.75
C LYS A 181 -5.06 28.32 -2.33
N TRP A 182 -4.49 27.53 -1.42
CA TRP A 182 -5.16 26.40 -0.81
C TRP A 182 -6.41 26.84 -0.02
N PRO A 183 -7.47 26.01 0.02
CA PRO A 183 -7.61 24.73 -0.66
C PRO A 183 -8.09 24.84 -2.12
N TYR A 184 -7.76 23.82 -2.91
CA TYR A 184 -8.28 23.52 -4.24
C TYR A 184 -9.41 22.50 -4.13
N TYR A 185 -10.55 22.78 -4.75
CA TYR A 185 -11.73 21.90 -4.67
C TYR A 185 -11.81 20.90 -5.82
N SER A 186 -11.06 21.12 -6.90
CA SER A 186 -10.97 20.23 -8.06
C SER A 186 -9.69 20.51 -8.86
N ASP A 187 -9.35 19.63 -9.81
CA ASP A 187 -8.28 19.88 -10.79
C ASP A 187 -8.51 21.20 -11.53
N ASP A 188 -9.75 21.46 -11.97
CA ASP A 188 -10.06 22.68 -12.71
C ASP A 188 -9.98 23.92 -11.82
N ASP A 189 -10.39 23.85 -10.54
CA ASP A 189 -10.17 24.93 -9.56
C ASP A 189 -8.68 25.22 -9.37
N TYR A 190 -7.84 24.17 -9.34
CA TYR A 190 -6.40 24.32 -9.29
C TYR A 190 -5.82 25.06 -10.51
N TYR A 191 -6.16 24.62 -11.73
CA TYR A 191 -5.65 25.25 -12.96
C TYR A 191 -6.21 26.68 -13.16
N ASN A 192 -7.46 26.94 -12.77
CA ASN A 192 -8.05 28.28 -12.82
C ASN A 192 -7.33 29.26 -11.88
N LYS A 193 -6.99 28.81 -10.67
CA LYS A 193 -6.22 29.61 -9.70
C LYS A 193 -4.75 29.76 -10.10
N ASN A 194 -4.23 28.89 -10.98
CA ASN A 194 -2.82 28.84 -11.38
C ASN A 194 -2.64 28.72 -12.90
N PRO A 195 -2.93 29.78 -13.68
CA PRO A 195 -2.94 29.73 -15.15
C PRO A 195 -1.59 29.44 -15.81
N GLY A 196 -0.47 29.53 -15.06
CA GLY A 196 0.86 29.14 -15.52
C GLY A 196 1.19 27.64 -15.35
N ALA A 197 0.32 26.86 -14.71
CA ALA A 197 0.53 25.43 -14.50
C ALA A 197 0.24 24.65 -15.81
N LYS A 198 1.20 23.87 -16.28
CA LYS A 198 0.96 22.97 -17.42
C LYS A 198 0.03 21.83 -17.01
N LYS A 199 -1.02 21.60 -17.81
CA LYS A 199 -1.95 20.47 -17.61
C LYS A 199 -1.23 19.17 -18.00
N ILE A 200 -0.87 18.35 -17.02
CA ILE A 200 -0.27 17.03 -17.29
C ILE A 200 -1.36 16.15 -17.94
N ARG A 201 -1.03 15.47 -19.05
CA ARG A 201 -1.97 14.56 -19.73
C ARG A 201 -2.40 13.46 -18.76
N LYS A 202 -3.72 13.36 -18.54
CA LYS A 202 -4.40 12.45 -17.62
C LYS A 202 -4.04 10.99 -17.87
N ASN A 203 -3.40 10.33 -16.90
CA ASN A 203 -3.55 8.89 -16.67
C ASN A 203 -4.22 8.70 -15.31
N GLY A 204 -5.55 8.75 -15.30
CA GLY A 204 -6.38 8.60 -14.11
C GLY A 204 -6.92 9.93 -13.60
N SER A 205 -8.23 9.98 -13.40
CA SER A 205 -8.92 11.07 -12.71
C SER A 205 -8.36 11.22 -11.30
N PHE A 206 -7.91 12.43 -10.97
CA PHE A 206 -7.56 12.83 -9.63
C PHE A 206 -8.81 13.37 -8.93
N LEU A 207 -8.96 12.94 -7.67
CA LEU A 207 -9.79 13.50 -6.60
C LEU A 207 -11.21 12.97 -6.36
N ILE A 208 -11.38 12.77 -5.03
CA ILE A 208 -12.49 12.44 -4.12
C ILE A 208 -13.12 11.05 -4.27
#